data_AF-A0A6G7XDC5-F1
#
_entry.id   AF-A0A6G7XDC5-F1
#
_cell.length_a   1.000
_cell.length_b   1.000
_cell.length_c   1.000
_cell.angle_alpha   90.00
_cell.angle_beta   90.00
_cell.angle_gamma   90.00
#
_symmetry.space_group_name_H-M   'P 1'
#
loop_
_entity.id
_entity.type
_entity.pdbx_description
1 polymer ?
#
loop_
_entity_poly.entity_id
_entity_poly.type
_entity_poly.pdbx_seq_one_letter_code
_entity_poly.pdbx_strand_id
1 'polypeptide(L)'
;MKSDDYLPPPENKDFCVALVNAVPALGPLMQEHLEDEFGEILSYIFLANVARWAEANAIEHEEDVHQIISELNRGLNEGEGDIPNLVAAGFVEAMSRDTPLLTLVTGSLRAWVDYDFGFSSVQPHLRGR
;
A
#
# COMPACT_ATOMS: atom_id res chain seq x y z
N MET A 1 3.69 4.26 39.74
CA MET A 1 4.02 4.91 38.46
C MET A 1 3.52 3.96 37.39
N LYS A 2 2.45 4.31 36.68
CA LYS A 2 1.92 3.46 35.59
C LYS A 2 2.97 3.47 34.49
N SER A 3 3.37 2.29 34.02
CA SER A 3 4.10 2.14 32.77
C SER A 3 3.22 2.74 31.67
N ASP A 4 3.69 3.82 31.05
CA ASP A 4 3.22 4.13 29.71
C ASP A 4 3.59 2.91 28.86
N ASP A 5 2.58 2.16 28.44
CA ASP A 5 2.70 1.12 27.44
C ASP A 5 3.02 1.82 26.11
N TYR A 6 4.27 2.28 25.97
CA TYR A 6 4.80 2.79 24.72
C TYR A 6 4.95 1.60 23.79
N LEU A 7 3.88 1.31 23.04
CA LEU A 7 4.00 0.48 21.86
C LEU A 7 4.83 1.29 20.84
N PRO A 8 5.98 0.78 20.38
CA PRO A 8 6.67 1.43 19.28
C PRO A 8 5.70 1.55 18.10
N PRO A 9 5.81 2.62 17.28
CA PRO A 9 4.98 2.73 16.09
C PRO A 9 5.13 1.45 15.26
N PRO A 10 4.03 0.94 14.66
CA PRO A 10 4.07 -0.28 13.88
C PRO A 10 5.15 -0.19 12.81
N GLU A 11 5.95 -1.24 12.68
CA GLU A 11 7.00 -1.26 11.66
C GLU A 11 6.35 -1.41 10.28
N ASN A 12 6.98 -0.88 9.23
CA ASN A 12 6.49 -0.97 7.85
C ASN A 12 6.16 -2.42 7.42
N LYS A 13 6.90 -3.40 7.94
CA LYS A 13 6.66 -4.83 7.72
C LYS A 13 5.34 -5.31 8.33
N ASP A 14 4.91 -4.76 9.46
CA ASP A 14 3.68 -5.15 10.15
C ASP A 14 2.46 -4.73 9.32
N PHE A 15 2.54 -3.58 8.64
CA PHE A 15 1.52 -3.16 7.68
C PHE A 15 1.45 -4.11 6.48
N CYS A 16 2.59 -4.52 5.92
CA CYS A 16 2.61 -5.50 4.82
C CYS A 16 1.98 -6.84 5.24
N VAL A 17 2.28 -7.34 6.44
CA VAL A 17 1.66 -8.55 6.98
C VAL A 17 0.15 -8.36 7.19
N ALA A 18 -0.27 -7.22 7.74
CA ALA A 18 -1.69 -6.91 7.92
C ALA A 18 -2.44 -6.84 6.58
N LEU A 19 -1.81 -6.27 5.55
CA LEU A 19 -2.37 -6.21 4.20
C LEU A 19 -2.60 -7.60 3.61
N VAL A 20 -1.63 -8.51 3.73
CA VAL A 20 -1.78 -9.91 3.27
C VAL A 20 -2.87 -10.66 4.06
N ASN A 21 -2.97 -10.40 5.37
CA ASN A 21 -4.03 -10.99 6.19
C ASN A 21 -5.43 -10.49 5.78
N ALA A 22 -5.54 -9.23 5.37
CA ALA A 22 -6.79 -8.65 4.87
C ALA A 22 -7.11 -9.10 3.43
N VAL A 23 -6.09 -9.40 2.62
CA VAL A 23 -6.21 -9.83 1.23
C VAL A 23 -5.42 -11.12 1.01
N PRO A 24 -5.99 -12.30 1.36
CA PRO A 24 -5.28 -13.58 1.27
C PRO A 24 -4.77 -13.93 -0.13
N ALA A 25 -5.34 -13.35 -1.19
CA ALA A 25 -4.85 -13.48 -2.56
C ALA A 25 -3.41 -12.98 -2.75
N LEU A 26 -2.91 -12.09 -1.87
CA LEU A 26 -1.52 -11.64 -1.85
C LEU A 26 -0.57 -12.63 -1.18
N GLY A 27 -1.07 -13.72 -0.59
CA GLY A 27 -0.25 -14.73 0.09
C GLY A 27 0.88 -15.30 -0.79
N PRO A 28 0.60 -15.79 -2.01
CA PRO A 28 1.63 -16.25 -2.94
C PRO A 28 2.66 -15.17 -3.29
N LEU A 29 2.21 -13.92 -3.46
CA LEU A 29 3.09 -12.79 -3.77
C LEU A 29 4.04 -12.48 -2.60
N MET A 30 3.56 -12.56 -1.36
CA MET A 30 4.39 -12.41 -0.16
C MET A 30 5.40 -13.56 -0.05
N GLN A 31 5.00 -14.79 -0.40
CA GLN A 31 5.92 -15.92 -0.40
C GLN A 31 7.04 -15.72 -1.43
N GLU A 32 6.70 -15.37 -2.68
CA GLU A 32 7.68 -15.08 -3.73
C GLU A 32 8.64 -13.96 -3.29
N HIS A 33 8.10 -12.86 -2.74
CA HIS A 33 8.90 -11.76 -2.20
C HIS A 33 9.90 -12.23 -1.14
N LEU A 34 9.47 -13.09 -0.20
CA LEU A 34 10.35 -13.62 0.83
C LEU A 34 11.42 -14.56 0.25
N GLU A 35 11.10 -15.32 -0.79
CA GLU A 35 12.08 -16.18 -1.47
C GLU A 35 13.15 -15.35 -2.18
N ASP A 36 12.74 -14.28 -2.86
CA ASP A 36 13.64 -13.37 -3.59
C ASP A 36 14.50 -12.51 -2.66
N GLU A 37 13.94 -12.07 -1.53
CA GLU A 37 14.60 -11.15 -0.59
C GLU A 37 15.14 -11.87 0.67
N PHE A 38 15.56 -13.12 0.54
CA PHE A 38 16.24 -13.90 1.59
C PHE A 38 15.50 -13.99 2.93
N GLY A 39 14.17 -14.02 2.89
CA GLY A 39 13.29 -14.10 4.05
C GLY A 39 12.97 -12.76 4.69
N GLU A 40 13.33 -11.63 4.06
CA GLU A 40 13.05 -10.29 4.56
C GLU A 40 11.88 -9.61 3.84
N ILE A 41 11.04 -8.91 4.62
CA ILE A 41 9.98 -8.06 4.07
C ILE A 41 10.56 -6.68 3.81
N LEU A 42 11.08 -6.47 2.60
CA LEU A 42 11.44 -5.15 2.10
C LEU A 42 10.17 -4.39 1.69
N SER A 43 9.51 -3.75 2.66
CA SER A 43 8.14 -3.22 2.54
C SER A 43 7.86 -2.37 1.30
N TYR A 44 8.80 -1.49 0.92
CA TYR A 44 8.65 -0.65 -0.27
C TYR A 44 8.64 -1.48 -1.56
N ILE A 45 9.51 -2.47 -1.66
CA ILE A 45 9.57 -3.40 -2.80
C ILE A 45 8.32 -4.28 -2.82
N PHE A 46 7.90 -4.78 -1.66
CA PHE A 46 6.69 -5.57 -1.55
C PHE A 46 5.45 -4.77 -2.00
N LEU A 47 5.27 -3.53 -1.56
CA LEU A 47 4.15 -2.71 -2.04
C LEU A 47 4.23 -2.41 -3.54
N ALA A 48 5.43 -2.29 -4.12
CA ALA A 48 5.57 -2.14 -5.57
C ALA A 48 5.12 -3.41 -6.30
N ASN A 49 5.40 -4.59 -5.75
CA ASN A 49 4.89 -5.86 -6.25
C ASN A 49 3.36 -5.96 -6.11
N VAL A 50 2.80 -5.48 -5.00
CA VAL A 50 1.34 -5.42 -4.80
C VAL A 50 0.68 -4.50 -5.82
N ALA A 51 1.29 -3.36 -6.16
CA ALA A 51 0.79 -2.48 -7.23
C ALA A 51 0.71 -3.23 -8.56
N ARG A 52 1.81 -3.86 -8.99
CA ARG A 52 1.85 -4.66 -10.24
C ARG A 52 0.83 -5.79 -10.24
N TRP A 53 0.67 -6.47 -9.10
CA TRP A 53 -0.34 -7.51 -8.96
C TRP A 53 -1.75 -6.94 -9.12
N ALA A 54 -2.07 -5.82 -8.46
CA ALA A 54 -3.37 -5.18 -8.56
C ALA A 54 -3.67 -4.70 -9.99
N GLU A 55 -2.67 -4.21 -10.71
CA GLU A 55 -2.81 -3.84 -12.13
C GLU A 55 -3.13 -5.03 -13.03
N ALA A 56 -2.38 -6.12 -12.87
CA ALA A 56 -2.58 -7.34 -13.65
C ALA A 56 -3.95 -8.00 -13.38
N ASN A 57 -4.49 -7.81 -12.17
CA ASN A 57 -5.69 -8.50 -11.69
C ASN A 57 -6.91 -7.57 -11.52
N ALA A 58 -6.83 -6.30 -11.95
CA ALA A 58 -7.90 -5.31 -11.76
C ALA A 58 -9.26 -5.75 -12.32
N ILE A 59 -9.27 -6.57 -13.37
CA ILE A 59 -10.51 -7.04 -14.02
C ILE A 59 -10.96 -8.39 -13.46
N GLU A 60 -10.04 -9.35 -13.34
CA GLU A 60 -10.38 -10.74 -12.99
C GLU A 60 -10.54 -10.96 -11.48
N HIS A 61 -9.92 -10.12 -10.65
CA HIS A 61 -9.97 -10.18 -9.19
C HIS A 61 -10.36 -8.81 -8.60
N GLU A 62 -11.39 -8.18 -9.18
CA GLU A 62 -11.80 -6.82 -8.81
C GLU A 62 -12.09 -6.69 -7.29
N GLU A 63 -12.72 -7.70 -6.66
CA GLU A 63 -13.02 -7.69 -5.22
C GLU A 63 -11.75 -7.63 -4.34
N ASP A 64 -10.73 -8.44 -4.67
CA ASP A 64 -9.45 -8.42 -3.97
C ASP A 64 -8.76 -7.06 -4.16
N VAL A 65 -8.81 -6.51 -5.38
CA VAL A 65 -8.23 -5.20 -5.69
C VAL A 65 -8.94 -4.08 -4.95
N HIS A 66 -10.27 -4.11 -4.82
CA HIS A 66 -11.01 -3.16 -3.98
C HIS A 66 -10.60 -3.27 -2.51
N GLN A 67 -10.37 -4.47 -2.00
CA GLN A 67 -9.91 -4.65 -0.63
C GLN A 67 -8.48 -4.11 -0.44
N ILE A 68 -7.57 -4.31 -1.40
CA ILE A 68 -6.24 -3.69 -1.40
C ILE A 68 -6.38 -2.16 -1.33
N ILE A 69 -7.18 -1.56 -2.22
CA ILE A 69 -7.40 -0.11 -2.27
C ILE A 69 -7.97 0.40 -0.94
N SER A 70 -8.89 -0.34 -0.32
CA SER A 70 -9.46 -0.02 0.99
C SER A 70 -8.38 0.02 2.09
N GLU A 71 -7.53 -1.01 2.16
CA GLU A 71 -6.46 -1.08 3.16
C GLU A 71 -5.37 -0.02 2.94
N LEU A 72 -5.03 0.30 1.69
CA LEU A 72 -4.09 1.37 1.36
C LEU A 72 -4.66 2.75 1.73
N ASN A 73 -5.95 2.98 1.47
CA ASN A 73 -6.63 4.19 1.92
C ASN A 73 -6.62 4.31 3.45
N ARG A 74 -6.86 3.20 4.16
CA ARG A 74 -6.75 3.15 5.63
C ARG A 74 -5.32 3.48 6.08
N GLY A 75 -4.30 2.90 5.44
CA GLY A 75 -2.89 3.20 5.69
C GLY A 75 -2.54 4.68 5.49
N LEU A 76 -3.07 5.33 4.46
CA LEU A 76 -2.85 6.76 4.22
C LEU A 76 -3.55 7.66 5.25
N ASN A 77 -4.73 7.27 5.73
CA ASN A 77 -5.56 8.09 6.61
C ASN A 77 -5.26 7.92 8.10
N GLU A 78 -4.95 6.68 8.49
CA GLU A 78 -4.86 6.21 9.87
C GLU A 78 -3.48 5.63 10.20
N GLY A 79 -2.63 5.38 9.20
CA GLY A 79 -1.30 4.85 9.40
C GLY A 79 -0.43 5.79 10.24
N GLU A 80 0.27 5.22 11.21
CA GLU A 80 1.23 5.92 12.05
C GLU A 80 2.64 5.82 11.46
N GLY A 81 3.56 6.67 11.94
CA GLY A 81 4.96 6.64 11.52
C GLY A 81 5.13 6.83 10.02
N ASP A 82 5.83 5.90 9.38
CA ASP A 82 6.20 5.96 7.96
C ASP A 82 5.15 5.29 7.03
N ILE A 83 4.05 4.75 7.56
CA ILE A 83 3.05 4.03 6.77
C ILE A 83 2.45 4.88 5.62
N PRO A 84 2.03 6.14 5.83
CA PRO A 84 1.51 6.93 4.71
C PRO A 84 2.56 7.14 3.60
N ASN A 85 3.83 7.32 3.97
CA ASN A 85 4.92 7.48 3.02
C ASN A 85 5.24 6.15 2.30
N LEU A 86 5.19 5.03 3.01
CA LEU A 86 5.29 3.69 2.45
C LEU A 86 4.22 3.44 1.38
N VAL A 87 2.96 3.81 1.64
CA VAL A 87 1.90 3.65 0.64
C VAL A 87 2.13 4.55 -0.57
N ALA A 88 2.46 5.83 -0.36
CA ALA A 88 2.72 6.75 -1.46
C ALA A 88 3.91 6.31 -2.32
N ALA A 89 5.10 6.09 -1.74
CA ALA A 89 6.29 5.77 -2.52
C ALA A 89 6.38 4.28 -2.91
N GLY A 90 5.83 3.37 -2.11
CA GLY A 90 5.89 1.94 -2.38
C GLY A 90 4.82 1.46 -3.37
N PHE A 91 3.59 2.00 -3.29
CA PHE A 91 2.50 1.56 -4.15
C PHE A 91 2.22 2.56 -5.28
N VAL A 92 2.00 3.84 -4.97
CA VAL A 92 1.55 4.83 -5.97
C VAL A 92 2.62 5.07 -7.04
N GLU A 93 3.86 5.31 -6.65
CA GLU A 93 4.97 5.52 -7.61
C GLU A 93 5.26 4.29 -8.49
N ALA A 94 4.84 3.10 -8.04
CA ALA A 94 5.02 1.85 -8.79
C ALA A 94 3.93 1.61 -9.85
N MET A 95 2.82 2.36 -9.81
CA MET A 95 1.72 2.21 -10.76
C MET A 95 2.07 2.75 -12.15
N SER A 96 1.60 2.04 -13.17
CA SER A 96 1.51 2.51 -14.54
C SER A 96 0.38 3.52 -14.72
N ARG A 97 0.58 4.49 -15.63
CA ARG A 97 -0.47 5.43 -16.06
C ARG A 97 -1.48 4.80 -17.01
N ASP A 98 -1.08 3.74 -17.70
CA ASP A 98 -1.93 2.99 -18.62
C ASP A 98 -2.26 1.65 -17.95
N THR A 99 -3.26 1.68 -17.07
CA THR A 99 -3.68 0.51 -16.28
C THR A 99 -5.18 0.52 -16.03
N PRO A 100 -5.86 -0.64 -16.09
CA PRO A 100 -7.25 -0.76 -15.67
C PRO A 100 -7.46 -0.41 -14.19
N LEU A 101 -6.43 -0.49 -13.35
CA LEU A 101 -6.51 -0.18 -11.91
C LEU A 101 -6.97 1.27 -11.65
N LEU A 102 -6.67 2.22 -12.54
CA LEU A 102 -7.01 3.64 -12.34
C LEU A 102 -8.51 3.90 -12.16
N THR A 103 -9.38 3.04 -12.71
CA THR A 103 -10.83 3.18 -12.57
C THR A 103 -11.34 2.75 -11.19
N LEU A 104 -10.56 1.92 -10.48
CA LEU A 104 -10.89 1.37 -9.18
C LEU A 104 -10.35 2.22 -8.02
N VAL A 105 -9.27 2.97 -8.27
CA VAL A 105 -8.62 3.79 -7.24
C VAL A 105 -9.54 4.93 -6.78
N THR A 106 -9.80 4.98 -5.48
CA THR A 106 -10.68 5.95 -4.82
C THR A 106 -10.02 6.56 -3.57
N GLY A 107 -10.69 7.56 -2.97
CA GLY A 107 -10.31 8.10 -1.66
C GLY A 107 -8.99 8.88 -1.63
N SER A 108 -8.26 8.76 -0.52
CA SER A 108 -6.95 9.39 -0.33
C SER A 108 -5.89 8.83 -1.28
N LEU A 109 -5.97 7.53 -1.61
CA LEU A 109 -5.10 6.91 -2.60
C LEU A 109 -5.27 7.56 -3.97
N ARG A 110 -6.53 7.89 -4.35
CA ARG A 110 -6.81 8.62 -5.59
C ARG A 110 -6.15 9.98 -5.62
N ALA A 111 -6.19 10.73 -4.52
CA ALA A 111 -5.54 12.04 -4.45
C ALA A 111 -4.01 11.94 -4.66
N TRP A 112 -3.38 10.89 -4.12
CA TRP A 112 -1.96 10.60 -4.34
C TRP A 112 -1.66 10.22 -5.78
N VAL A 113 -2.45 9.33 -6.38
CA VAL A 113 -2.31 8.96 -7.80
C VAL A 113 -2.49 10.19 -8.70
N ASP A 114 -3.50 11.02 -8.45
CA ASP A 114 -3.73 12.22 -9.26
C ASP A 114 -2.56 13.21 -9.15
N TYR A 115 -1.95 13.34 -7.97
CA TYR A 115 -0.76 14.19 -7.78
C TYR A 115 0.47 13.63 -8.49
N ASP A 116 0.80 12.35 -8.28
CA ASP A 116 1.96 11.70 -8.89
C ASP A 116 1.82 11.66 -10.43
N PHE A 117 0.61 11.42 -10.92
CA PHE A 117 0.34 11.41 -12.35
C PHE A 117 0.18 12.81 -12.95
N GLY A 118 0.26 13.87 -12.14
CA GLY A 118 0.15 15.25 -12.59
C GLY A 118 -1.24 15.64 -13.09
N PHE A 119 -2.28 14.88 -12.72
CA PHE A 119 -3.68 15.29 -12.88
C PHE A 119 -4.07 16.37 -11.87
N SER A 120 -3.35 16.44 -10.74
CA SER A 120 -3.47 17.47 -9.72
C SER A 120 -2.11 18.10 -9.44
N SER A 121 -2.07 19.42 -9.22
CA SER A 121 -0.90 20.13 -8.68
C SER A 121 -0.91 20.25 -7.16
N VAL A 122 -1.99 19.81 -6.51
CA VAL A 122 -2.16 19.86 -5.05
C VAL A 122 -1.60 18.57 -4.46
N GLN A 123 -0.50 18.70 -3.72
CA GLN A 123 0.07 17.57 -2.98
C GLN A 123 -0.85 17.16 -1.82
N PRO A 124 -1.28 15.89 -1.73
CA PRO A 124 -2.02 15.42 -0.58
C PRO A 124 -1.14 15.46 0.68
N HIS A 125 -1.76 15.67 1.83
CA HIS A 125 -1.02 15.75 3.09
C HIS A 125 -0.69 14.34 3.59
N LEU A 126 0.59 14.07 3.84
CA LEU A 126 0.98 12.92 4.67
C LEU A 126 0.70 13.28 6.14
N ARG A 127 -0.16 12.51 6.82
CA ARG A 127 -0.21 12.59 8.29
C ARG A 127 1.12 12.07 8.83
N GLY A 128 1.75 12.80 9.75
CA GLY A 128 2.98 12.35 10.43
C GLY A 128 4.26 13.14 10.14
N ARG A 129 4.18 14.31 9.49
CA ARG A 129 5.27 15.30 9.46
C ARG A 129 4.86 16.60 10.13
#